data_AF-A0A7W0FCR0-F1
#
_entry.id   AF-A0A7W0FCR0-F1
#
_cell.length_a   1.000
_cell.length_b   1.000
_cell.length_c   1.000
_cell.angle_alpha   90.00
_cell.angle_beta   90.00
_cell.angle_gamma   90.00
#
_symmetry.space_group_name_H-M   'P 1'
#
loop_
_entity.id
_entity.type
_entity.pdbx_description
1 polymer ?
#
loop_
_entity_poly.entity_id
_entity_poly.type
_entity_poly.pdbx_seq_one_letter_code
_entity_poly.pdbx_strand_id
1 'polypeptide(L)'
;MTVFETIRSALLAGLGMQQKVNEFIDELIKKGELSESQGAKLMKEWTEKAEKGTEGFSKNFSEILSKTLEKMNLSTKDDIEKLNKKIQNLSNRVKKLEGVKEEGQEE
;
A
#
# COMPACT_ATOMS: atom_id res chain seq x y z
N MET A 1 12.17 -0.79 12.33
CA MET A 1 11.16 0.21 11.95
C MET A 1 10.29 -0.41 10.88
N THR A 2 9.02 -0.61 11.19
CA THR A 2 8.05 -1.26 10.28
C THR A 2 7.71 -0.28 9.16
N VAL A 3 7.76 -0.71 7.90
CA VAL A 3 7.43 0.11 6.72
C VAL A 3 6.03 0.76 6.85
N PHE A 4 5.13 0.10 7.56
CA PHE A 4 3.80 0.61 7.91
C PHE A 4 3.84 1.89 8.77
N GLU A 5 4.75 1.98 9.74
CA GLU A 5 4.86 3.17 10.60
C GLU A 5 5.43 4.37 9.86
N THR A 6 6.36 4.16 8.93
CA THR A 6 6.88 5.24 8.08
C THR A 6 5.81 5.79 7.14
N ILE A 7 4.96 4.94 6.57
CA ILE A 7 3.83 5.38 5.73
C ILE A 7 2.79 6.14 6.57
N ARG A 8 2.45 5.63 7.75
CA ARG A 8 1.52 6.29 8.68
C ARG A 8 2.04 7.66 9.11
N SER A 9 3.33 7.75 9.44
CA SER A 9 3.98 9.00 9.85
C SER A 9 4.04 10.00 8.70
N ALA A 10 4.33 9.55 7.47
CA ALA A 10 4.30 10.39 6.28
C ALA A 10 2.90 10.94 5.96
N LEU A 11 1.86 10.12 6.12
CA LEU A 11 0.47 10.56 5.97
C LEU A 11 0.07 11.60 7.02
N LEU A 12 0.41 11.37 8.28
CA LEU A 12 0.13 12.32 9.37
C LEU A 12 0.89 13.64 9.15
N ALA A 13 2.14 13.58 8.70
CA ALA A 13 2.92 14.76 8.33
C ALA A 13 2.30 15.51 7.13
N GLY A 14 1.79 14.79 6.13
CA GLY A 14 1.08 15.38 4.99
C GLY A 14 -0.20 16.11 5.41
N LEU A 15 -1.00 15.51 6.29
CA LEU A 15 -2.21 16.15 6.83
C LEU A 15 -1.88 17.40 7.66
N GLY A 16 -0.85 17.33 8.51
CA GLY A 16 -0.39 18.49 9.28
C GLY A 16 0.15 19.62 8.40
N MET A 17 0.84 19.29 7.30
CA MET A 17 1.30 20.26 6.31
C MET A 17 0.13 20.95 5.61
N GLN A 18 -0.92 20.21 5.25
CA GLN A 18 -2.12 20.77 4.64
C GLN A 18 -2.85 21.75 5.58
N GLN A 19 -2.97 21.42 6.87
CA GLN A 19 -3.53 22.34 7.87
C GLN A 19 -2.69 23.61 8.03
N LYS A 20 -1.36 23.47 8.09
CA LYS A 20 -0.45 24.60 8.24
C LYS A 20 -0.46 25.55 7.05
N VAL A 21 -0.68 25.04 5.83
CA VAL A 21 -0.86 25.86 4.63
C VAL A 21 -2.18 26.64 4.68
N ASN A 22 -3.27 26.01 5.10
CA ASN A 22 -4.55 26.70 5.32
C ASN A 22 -4.41 27.86 6.31
N GLU A 23 -3.82 27.60 7.48
CA GLU A 23 -3.60 28.62 8.51
C GLU A 23 -2.71 29.77 8.00
N PHE A 24 -1.67 29.45 7.23
CA PHE A 24 -0.79 30.46 6.66
C PHE A 24 -1.52 31.36 5.65
N ILE A 25 -2.35 30.78 4.78
CA ILE A 25 -3.17 31.56 3.83
C ILE A 25 -4.17 32.44 4.58
N ASP A 26 -4.85 31.89 5.61
CA ASP A 26 -5.78 32.66 6.44
C ASP A 26 -5.11 33.80 7.21
N GLU A 27 -3.87 33.60 7.68
CA GLU A 27 -3.09 34.67 8.30
C GLU A 27 -2.75 35.79 7.33
N LEU A 28 -2.39 35.47 6.08
CA LEU A 28 -2.09 36.48 5.05
C LEU A 28 -3.34 37.28 4.68
N ILE A 29 -4.51 36.65 4.66
CA ILE A 29 -5.80 37.33 4.48
C ILE A 29 -6.05 38.28 5.66
N LYS A 30 -5.88 37.81 6.90
CA LYS A 30 -6.09 38.62 8.12
C LYS A 30 -5.14 39.80 8.23
N LYS A 31 -3.89 39.64 7.78
CA LYS A 31 -2.88 40.72 7.71
C LYS A 31 -3.16 41.72 6.59
N GLY A 32 -4.13 41.44 5.71
CA GLY A 32 -4.45 42.27 4.54
C GLY A 32 -3.42 42.16 3.42
N GLU A 33 -2.46 41.23 3.53
CA GLU A 33 -1.45 40.94 2.50
C GLU A 33 -2.05 40.18 1.31
N LEU A 34 -3.21 39.55 1.52
CA LEU A 34 -4.01 38.88 0.50
C LEU A 34 -5.48 39.25 0.63
N SER A 35 -6.18 39.38 -0.50
CA SER A 35 -7.65 39.40 -0.49
C SER A 35 -8.22 37.99 -0.27
N GLU A 36 -9.45 37.89 0.23
CA GLU A 36 -10.16 36.60 0.35
C GLU A 36 -10.21 35.85 -0.99
N SER A 37 -10.39 36.56 -2.10
CA SER A 37 -10.42 35.99 -3.44
C SER A 37 -9.07 35.42 -3.88
N GLN A 38 -7.97 36.05 -3.50
CA GLN A 38 -6.62 35.56 -3.80
C GLN A 38 -6.27 34.36 -2.93
N GLY A 39 -6.63 34.37 -1.64
CA GLY A 39 -6.36 33.26 -0.73
C GLY A 39 -7.13 32.00 -1.11
N ALA A 40 -8.42 32.13 -1.45
CA ALA A 40 -9.22 31.02 -1.96
C ALA A 40 -8.65 30.44 -3.26
N LYS A 41 -8.11 31.28 -4.14
CA LYS A 41 -7.46 30.83 -5.38
C LYS A 41 -6.17 30.06 -5.11
N LEU A 42 -5.31 30.55 -4.22
CA LEU A 42 -4.09 29.85 -3.82
C LEU A 42 -4.37 28.50 -3.18
N MET A 43 -5.38 28.43 -2.32
CA MET A 43 -5.76 27.17 -1.68
C MET A 43 -6.27 26.16 -2.71
N LYS A 44 -7.11 26.60 -3.65
CA LYS A 44 -7.59 25.76 -4.75
C LYS A 44 -6.46 25.24 -5.63
N GLU A 45 -5.51 26.10 -6.02
CA GLU A 45 -4.34 25.70 -6.82
C GLU A 45 -3.43 24.71 -6.06
N TRP A 46 -3.29 24.88 -4.74
CA TRP A 46 -2.54 23.96 -3.90
C TRP A 46 -3.22 22.58 -3.82
N THR A 47 -4.53 22.54 -3.56
CA THR A 47 -5.30 21.30 -3.55
C THR A 47 -5.26 20.58 -4.90
N GLU A 48 -5.47 21.29 -6.01
CA GLU A 48 -5.39 20.67 -7.35
C GLU A 48 -3.99 20.11 -7.65
N LYS A 49 -2.92 20.82 -7.25
CA LYS A 49 -1.54 20.31 -7.41
C LYS A 49 -1.29 19.10 -6.52
N ALA A 50 -1.79 19.11 -5.29
CA ALA A 50 -1.67 17.99 -4.37
C ALA A 50 -2.40 16.76 -4.90
N GLU A 51 -3.64 16.89 -5.36
CA GLU A 51 -4.41 15.78 -5.95
C GLU A 51 -3.73 15.19 -7.18
N LYS A 52 -3.29 16.02 -8.14
CA LYS A 52 -2.55 15.57 -9.33
C LYS A 52 -1.23 14.89 -8.97
N GLY A 53 -0.51 15.43 -7.98
CA GLY A 53 0.71 14.81 -7.47
C GLY A 53 0.45 13.46 -6.81
N THR A 54 -0.67 13.32 -6.10
CA THR A 54 -1.04 12.11 -5.38
C THR A 54 -1.48 10.99 -6.32
N GLU A 55 -2.23 11.29 -7.38
CA GLU A 55 -2.59 10.29 -8.42
C GLU A 55 -1.35 9.74 -9.14
N GLY A 56 -0.43 10.62 -9.55
CA GLY A 56 0.83 10.22 -10.15
C GLY A 56 1.71 9.43 -9.18
N PHE A 57 1.71 9.82 -7.90
CA PHE A 57 2.41 9.10 -6.84
C PHE A 57 1.83 7.70 -6.64
N SER A 58 0.51 7.53 -6.55
CA SER A 58 -0.13 6.23 -6.29
C SER A 58 0.23 5.18 -7.35
N LYS A 59 0.20 5.56 -8.64
CA LYS A 59 0.60 4.66 -9.74
C LYS A 59 2.08 4.24 -9.64
N ASN A 60 2.98 5.21 -9.50
CA ASN A 60 4.41 4.94 -9.39
C ASN A 60 4.74 4.16 -8.11
N PHE A 61 4.06 4.48 -7.01
CA PHE A 61 4.24 3.84 -5.72
C PHE A 61 3.78 2.38 -5.75
N SER A 62 2.65 2.08 -6.41
CA SER A 62 2.21 0.70 -6.61
C SER A 62 3.23 -0.09 -7.44
N GLU A 63 3.78 0.48 -8.52
CA GLU A 63 4.82 -0.19 -9.30
C GLU A 63 6.10 -0.41 -8.51
N ILE A 64 6.54 0.58 -7.73
CA ILE A 64 7.74 0.48 -6.89
C ILE A 64 7.52 -0.56 -5.80
N LEU A 65 6.35 -0.60 -5.18
CA LEU A 65 5.98 -1.62 -4.20
C LEU A 65 5.99 -3.01 -4.83
N SER A 66 5.35 -3.20 -5.99
CA SER A 66 5.35 -4.48 -6.69
C SER A 66 6.77 -4.93 -7.05
N LYS A 67 7.58 -4.04 -7.64
CA LYS A 67 8.98 -4.35 -7.99
C LYS A 67 9.85 -4.62 -6.77
N THR A 68 9.62 -3.91 -5.67
CA THR A 68 10.33 -4.11 -4.40
C THR A 68 9.95 -5.44 -3.76
N LEU A 69 8.65 -5.78 -3.76
CA LEU A 69 8.13 -7.05 -3.26
C LEU A 69 8.65 -8.24 -4.09
N GLU A 70 8.67 -8.10 -5.42
CA GLU A 70 9.28 -9.08 -6.34
C GLU A 70 10.78 -9.27 -6.05
N LYS A 71 11.54 -8.18 -5.89
CA LYS A 71 12.98 -8.23 -5.60
C LYS A 71 13.30 -8.78 -4.22
N MET A 72 12.40 -8.66 -3.25
CA MET A 72 12.60 -9.19 -1.90
C MET A 72 12.30 -10.69 -1.77
N ASN A 73 11.93 -11.38 -2.87
CA ASN A 73 11.49 -12.78 -2.87
C ASN A 73 10.41 -13.07 -1.80
N LEU A 74 9.63 -12.04 -1.45
CA LEU A 74 8.54 -12.16 -0.50
C LEU A 74 7.38 -12.79 -1.24
N SER A 75 7.18 -14.09 -1.02
CA SER A 75 6.03 -14.82 -1.53
C SER A 75 4.75 -14.08 -1.15
N THR A 76 3.98 -13.70 -2.15
CA THR A 76 2.68 -13.06 -1.93
C THR A 76 1.73 -14.06 -1.25
N LYS A 77 0.62 -13.57 -0.67
CA LYS A 77 -0.42 -14.46 -0.12
C LYS A 77 -0.87 -15.50 -1.15
N ASP A 78 -0.99 -15.09 -2.42
CA ASP A 78 -1.32 -15.98 -3.54
C ASP A 78 -0.28 -17.08 -3.77
N ASP A 79 1.00 -16.77 -3.61
CA ASP A 79 2.07 -17.77 -3.76
C ASP A 79 2.03 -18.80 -2.65
N ILE A 80 1.76 -18.38 -1.40
CA ILE A 80 1.55 -19.26 -0.26
C ILE A 80 0.34 -20.17 -0.51
N GLU A 81 -0.75 -19.61 -1.04
CA GLU A 81 -1.97 -20.37 -1.32
C GLU A 81 -1.79 -21.38 -2.46
N LYS A 82 -1.06 -21.01 -3.52
CA LYS A 82 -0.63 -21.92 -4.60
C LYS A 82 0.26 -23.04 -4.06
N LEU A 83 1.18 -22.72 -3.16
CA LEU A 83 2.05 -23.71 -2.52
C LEU A 83 1.23 -24.68 -1.68
N ASN A 84 0.27 -24.17 -0.90
CA ASN A 84 -0.61 -24.98 -0.06
C ASN A 84 -1.49 -25.92 -0.90
N LYS A 85 -2.05 -25.46 -2.02
CA LYS A 85 -2.76 -26.31 -2.99
C LYS A 85 -1.88 -27.39 -3.60
N LYS A 86 -0.63 -27.06 -3.96
CA LYS A 86 0.34 -28.06 -4.45
C LYS A 86 0.67 -29.11 -3.38
N ILE A 87 0.88 -28.68 -2.13
CA ILE A 87 1.13 -29.57 -1.00
C ILE A 87 -0.06 -30.49 -0.77
N GLN A 88 -1.29 -29.99 -0.78
CA GLN A 88 -2.48 -30.83 -0.63
C GLN A 88 -2.62 -31.84 -1.78
N ASN A 89 -2.37 -31.44 -3.02
CA ASN A 89 -2.45 -32.34 -4.15
C ASN A 89 -1.36 -33.43 -4.10
N LEU A 90 -0.13 -33.06 -3.70
CA LEU A 90 0.94 -34.00 -3.43
C LEU A 90 0.60 -34.94 -2.28
N SER A 91 0.09 -34.42 -1.16
CA SER A 91 -0.33 -35.21 0.00
C SER A 91 -1.44 -36.20 -0.37
N ASN A 92 -2.40 -35.79 -1.20
CA ASN A 92 -3.45 -36.69 -1.71
C ASN A 92 -2.90 -37.76 -2.66
N ARG A 93 -1.92 -37.44 -3.50
CA ARG A 93 -1.25 -38.42 -4.36
C ARG A 93 -0.41 -39.39 -3.54
N VAL A 94 0.33 -38.90 -2.54
CA VAL A 94 1.10 -39.73 -1.61
C VAL A 94 0.16 -40.66 -0.85
N LYS A 95 -0.95 -40.16 -0.27
CA LYS A 95 -1.97 -41.02 0.36
C LYS A 95 -2.55 -42.07 -0.58
N LYS A 96 -2.79 -41.74 -1.85
CA LYS A 96 -3.28 -42.71 -2.85
C LYS A 96 -2.23 -43.74 -3.24
N LEU A 97 -0.95 -43.40 -3.18
CA LEU A 97 0.17 -44.31 -3.47
C LEU A 97 0.54 -45.16 -2.26
N GLU A 98 0.43 -44.61 -1.05
CA GLU A 98 0.63 -45.31 0.22
C GLU A 98 -0.59 -46.18 0.58
N GLY A 99 -1.78 -45.82 0.10
CA GLY A 99 -3.01 -46.63 0.19
C GLY A 99 -3.07 -47.85 -0.74
N VAL A 100 -1.96 -48.27 -1.34
CA VAL A 100 -1.81 -49.56 -2.07
C VAL A 100 -0.89 -50.53 -1.31
N LYS A 101 -0.53 -50.24 -0.05
CA LYS A 101 0.30 -51.12 0.79
C LYS A 101 -0.36 -51.61 2.08
N GLU A 102 -1.69 -51.53 2.19
CA GLU A 102 -2.45 -52.21 3.24
C GLU A 102 -3.49 -53.18 2.64
N GLU A 103 -3.09 -53.98 1.64
CA GLU A 103 -3.69 -55.30 1.45
C GLU A 103 -2.76 -56.31 2.11
N GLY A 104 -3.25 -56.90 3.20
CA GLY A 104 -2.54 -57.86 4.02
C GLY A 104 -2.02 -59.05 3.23
N GLN A 105 -0.71 -59.22 3.29
CA GLN A 105 -0.11 -60.54 3.41
C GLN A 105 0.43 -60.65 4.82
N GLU A 106 -0.37 -61.23 5.72
CA GLU A 106 0.12 -62.03 6.84
C GLU A 106 -1.09 -62.85 7.38
N GLU A 107 -0.95 -64.17 7.19
CA GLU A 107 -1.75 -65.32 7.67
C GLU A 107 -3.16 -65.59 7.10
#